data_AF-A0A8I1DT86-F1
#
_entry.id   AF-A0A8I1DT86-F1
#
_cell.length_a   1.000
_cell.length_b   1.000
_cell.length_c   1.000
_cell.angle_alpha   90.00
_cell.angle_beta   90.00
_cell.angle_gamma   90.00
#
_symmetry.space_group_name_H-M   'P 1'
#
loop_
_entity.id
_entity.type
_entity.pdbx_description
1 polymer ?
#
loop_
_entity_poly.entity_id
_entity_poly.type
_entity_poly.pdbx_seq_one_letter_code
_entity_poly.pdbx_strand_id
1 'polypeptide(L)'
;MAIDGILKQGFITTSADKFLNWAKTGSMWPMTFGLACCAVEMMHAGAARYDLDQFGIIFRPSPRQSDLMIVAGTLCNKMAPAL
;
A
#
# COMPACT_ATOMS: atom_id res chain seq x y z
N MET A 1 -8.79 11.50 -5.89
CA MET A 1 -8.08 11.21 -7.16
C MET A 1 -8.90 10.42 -8.18
N ALA A 2 -9.78 9.48 -7.82
CA ALA A 2 -10.55 8.71 -8.82
C ALA A 2 -11.79 9.45 -9.40
N ILE A 3 -12.22 10.58 -8.80
CA ILE A 3 -13.55 11.17 -9.04
C ILE A 3 -13.47 12.71 -9.25
N ASP A 4 -12.26 13.29 -9.14
CA ASP A 4 -12.02 14.74 -9.13
C ASP A 4 -12.31 15.47 -10.47
N GLY A 5 -12.69 14.77 -11.55
CA GLY A 5 -12.86 15.37 -12.88
C GLY A 5 -14.21 15.20 -13.59
N ILE A 6 -15.12 14.32 -13.12
CA ILE A 6 -16.28 13.90 -13.95
C ILE A 6 -17.65 14.24 -13.34
N LEU A 7 -17.79 14.40 -12.02
CA LEU A 7 -19.11 14.56 -11.39
C LEU A 7 -19.19 15.82 -10.52
N LYS A 8 -19.97 16.81 -10.97
CA LYS A 8 -20.32 18.02 -10.20
C LYS A 8 -20.81 17.63 -8.80
N GLN A 9 -20.15 18.16 -7.78
CA GLN A 9 -20.30 17.83 -6.36
C GLN A 9 -21.77 17.78 -5.91
N GLY A 10 -22.29 16.57 -5.73
CA GLY A 10 -23.56 16.30 -5.06
C GLY A 10 -23.34 15.55 -3.74
N PHE A 11 -24.33 15.57 -2.84
CA PHE A 11 -24.27 14.83 -1.56
C PHE A 11 -24.04 13.31 -1.76
N ILE A 12 -24.59 12.76 -2.85
CA ILE A 12 -24.47 11.32 -3.17
C ILE A 12 -23.06 10.99 -3.68
N THR A 13 -22.48 11.83 -4.54
CA THR A 13 -21.13 11.57 -5.08
C THR A 13 -20.08 11.69 -3.99
N THR A 14 -20.17 12.71 -3.12
CA THR A 14 -19.25 12.85 -1.98
C THR A 14 -19.36 11.69 -0.97
N SER A 15 -20.55 11.13 -0.77
CA SER A 15 -20.75 9.96 0.09
C SER A 15 -20.13 8.69 -0.52
N ALA A 16 -20.28 8.50 -1.84
CA ALA A 16 -19.67 7.37 -2.56
C ALA A 16 -18.13 7.46 -2.57
N ASP A 17 -17.57 8.65 -2.78
CA ASP A 17 -16.12 8.88 -2.77
C ASP A 17 -15.52 8.54 -1.40
N LYS A 18 -16.19 8.95 -0.32
CA LYS A 18 -15.78 8.63 1.06
C LYS A 18 -15.77 7.13 1.31
N PHE A 19 -16.81 6.43 0.87
CA PHE A 19 -16.89 4.98 1.03
C PHE A 19 -15.79 4.24 0.25
N LEU A 20 -15.57 4.62 -1.01
CA LEU A 20 -14.54 3.99 -1.85
C LEU A 20 -13.13 4.24 -1.32
N ASN A 21 -12.85 5.45 -0.82
CA ASN A 21 -11.57 5.75 -0.20
C ASN A 21 -11.38 4.96 1.09
N TRP A 22 -12.42 4.87 1.94
CA TRP A 22 -12.39 4.06 3.15
C TRP A 22 -12.08 2.59 2.85
N ALA A 23 -12.74 2.00 1.84
CA ALA A 23 -12.51 0.62 1.42
C ALA A 23 -11.07 0.38 0.95
N LYS A 24 -10.49 1.30 0.17
CA LYS A 24 -9.10 1.20 -0.30
C LYS A 24 -8.08 1.35 0.82
N THR A 25 -8.28 2.32 1.72
CA THR A 25 -7.35 2.53 2.84
C THR A 25 -7.44 1.45 3.91
N GLY A 26 -8.58 0.77 4.04
CA GLY A 26 -8.79 -0.27 5.05
C GLY A 26 -8.32 -1.67 4.65
N SER A 27 -7.79 -1.87 3.44
CA SER A 27 -7.39 -3.20 2.94
C SER A 27 -6.22 -3.16 1.95
N MET A 28 -5.15 -2.47 2.33
CA MET A 28 -3.95 -2.36 1.49
C MET A 28 -3.16 -3.67 1.51
N TRP A 29 -2.81 -4.21 0.34
CA TRP A 29 -2.00 -5.42 0.18
C TRP A 29 -0.60 -5.07 -0.34
N PRO A 30 0.37 -4.80 0.55
CA PRO A 30 1.70 -4.43 0.14
C PRO A 30 2.50 -5.59 -0.45
N MET A 31 3.29 -5.28 -1.48
CA MET A 31 4.47 -6.04 -1.85
C MET A 31 5.72 -5.45 -1.18
N THR A 32 6.51 -6.30 -0.55
CA THR A 32 7.76 -5.90 0.11
C THR A 32 8.92 -5.89 -0.88
N PHE A 33 9.60 -4.76 -1.01
CA PHE A 33 10.86 -4.65 -1.75
C PHE A 33 12.00 -4.39 -0.76
N GLY A 34 12.43 -5.45 -0.06
CA GLY A 34 13.50 -5.39 0.94
C GLY A 34 14.88 -5.32 0.28
N LEU A 35 15.48 -4.14 0.24
CA LEU A 35 16.76 -3.88 -0.43
C LEU A 35 17.96 -3.84 0.54
N ALA A 36 17.74 -3.33 1.75
CA ALA A 36 18.81 -3.15 2.73
C ALA A 36 18.25 -3.31 4.16
N CYS A 37 18.85 -2.63 5.14
CA CYS A 37 18.49 -2.74 6.56
C CYS A 37 17.02 -2.43 6.89
N CYS A 38 16.34 -1.56 6.14
CA CYS A 38 14.91 -1.29 6.38
C CYS A 38 14.00 -2.50 6.13
N ALA A 39 14.50 -3.55 5.45
CA ALA A 39 13.75 -4.79 5.26
C ALA A 39 13.47 -5.51 6.60
N VAL A 40 14.41 -5.51 7.55
CA VAL A 40 14.19 -6.15 8.86
C VAL A 40 13.25 -5.33 9.75
N GLU A 41 13.26 -4.01 9.61
CA GLU A 41 12.30 -3.13 10.29
C GLU A 41 10.88 -3.41 9.79
N MET A 42 10.71 -3.60 8.49
CA MET A 42 9.44 -4.01 7.88
C MET A 42 8.98 -5.39 8.36
N MET A 43 9.88 -6.36 8.47
CA MET A 43 9.54 -7.69 9.01
C MET A 43 9.07 -7.61 10.47
N HIS A 44 9.72 -6.77 11.29
CA HIS A 44 9.29 -6.52 12.65
C HIS A 44 7.94 -5.81 12.74
N ALA A 45 7.62 -4.92 11.80
CA ALA A 45 6.29 -4.31 11.72
C ALA A 45 5.20 -5.37 11.46
N GLY A 46 5.48 -6.39 10.65
CA GLY A 46 4.59 -7.54 10.43
C GLY A 46 4.64 -8.63 11.50
N ALA A 47 5.48 -8.51 12.53
CA ALA A 47 5.61 -9.51 13.58
C ALA A 47 4.60 -9.28 14.71
N ALA A 48 4.42 -10.28 15.59
CA ALA A 48 3.39 -10.31 16.64
C ALA A 48 3.33 -9.08 17.58
N ARG A 49 4.41 -8.28 17.66
CA ARG A 49 4.44 -7.07 18.49
C ARG A 49 3.69 -5.88 17.87
N TYR A 50 3.76 -5.73 16.56
CA TYR A 50 3.20 -4.57 15.83
C TYR A 50 2.12 -4.96 14.81
N ASP A 51 2.06 -6.24 14.45
CA ASP A 51 1.04 -6.92 13.65
C ASP A 51 0.26 -6.03 12.68
N LEU A 52 0.89 -5.72 11.54
CA LEU A 52 0.26 -4.93 10.47
C LEU A 52 -1.03 -5.56 9.94
N ASP A 53 -1.25 -6.87 10.11
CA ASP A 53 -2.48 -7.54 9.64
C ASP A 53 -3.74 -7.00 10.34
N GLN A 54 -3.59 -6.42 11.55
CA GLN A 54 -4.68 -5.73 12.26
C GLN A 54 -5.27 -4.54 11.48
N PHE A 55 -4.46 -3.90 10.63
CA PHE A 55 -4.90 -2.80 9.78
C PHE A 55 -5.41 -3.28 8.41
N GLY A 56 -5.58 -4.60 8.22
CA GLY A 56 -5.96 -5.19 6.93
C GLY A 56 -4.79 -5.25 5.94
N ILE A 57 -3.55 -5.16 6.46
CA ILE A 57 -2.33 -5.11 5.65
C ILE A 57 -1.72 -6.50 5.51
N ILE A 58 -1.95 -7.12 4.36
CA ILE A 58 -1.46 -8.47 4.05
C ILE A 58 -0.35 -8.41 3.00
N PHE A 59 0.83 -8.92 3.36
CA PHE A 59 1.95 -8.97 2.43
C PHE A 59 1.71 -10.00 1.32
N ARG A 60 1.63 -9.53 0.07
CA ARG A 60 1.52 -10.36 -1.13
C ARG A 60 2.77 -10.22 -1.99
N PRO A 61 3.53 -11.30 -2.25
CA PRO A 61 4.82 -11.21 -2.95
C PRO A 61 4.69 -10.95 -4.45
N SER A 62 3.50 -11.17 -5.04
CA SER A 62 3.29 -10.98 -6.47
C SER A 62 2.80 -9.55 -6.78
N PRO A 63 3.47 -8.81 -7.68
CA PRO A 63 3.11 -7.42 -8.01
C PRO A 63 1.72 -7.28 -8.65
N ARG A 64 1.16 -8.37 -9.20
CA ARG A 64 -0.17 -8.38 -9.83
C ARG A 64 -1.32 -8.47 -8.82
N GLN A 65 -1.04 -8.91 -7.60
CA GLN A 65 -2.06 -9.07 -6.55
C GLN A 65 -1.98 -7.95 -5.50
N SER A 66 -0.82 -7.31 -5.37
CA SER A 66 -0.60 -6.18 -4.46
C SER A 66 -1.03 -4.84 -5.09
N ASP A 67 -1.50 -3.92 -4.26
CA ASP A 67 -1.88 -2.56 -4.64
C ASP A 67 -0.87 -1.50 -4.14
N LEU A 68 -0.08 -1.83 -3.12
CA LEU A 68 0.97 -0.98 -2.54
C LEU A 68 2.35 -1.63 -2.72
N MET A 69 3.37 -0.85 -3.06
CA MET A 69 4.77 -1.31 -3.12
C MET A 69 5.59 -0.54 -2.10
N ILE A 70 6.24 -1.26 -1.17
CA ILE A 70 7.10 -0.64 -0.15
C ILE A 70 8.57 -0.92 -0.48
N VAL A 71 9.30 0.14 -0.85
CA VAL A 71 10.74 0.08 -1.11
C VAL A 71 11.49 0.30 0.19
N ALA A 72 11.95 -0.80 0.80
CA ALA A 72 12.58 -0.80 2.11
C ALA A 72 14.09 -1.01 2.01
N GLY A 73 14.81 0.10 1.86
CA GLY A 73 16.26 0.15 1.89
C GLY A 73 16.83 1.05 0.81
N THR A 74 18.16 1.06 0.71
CA THR A 74 18.88 1.86 -0.28
C THR A 74 18.69 1.30 -1.68
N LEU A 75 18.36 2.17 -2.63
CA LEU A 75 18.23 1.82 -4.05
C LEU A 75 19.53 2.16 -4.78
N CYS A 76 20.13 1.16 -5.42
CA CYS A 76 21.34 1.35 -6.23
C CYS A 76 20.99 1.51 -7.72
N ASN A 77 21.84 2.21 -8.48
CA ASN A 77 21.67 2.42 -9.93
C ASN A 77 21.48 1.11 -10.72
N LYS A 78 22.12 0.02 -10.28
CA LYS A 78 21.95 -1.31 -10.88
C LYS A 78 20.55 -1.91 -10.66
N MET A 79 19.91 -1.56 -9.54
CA MET A 79 18.58 -2.06 -9.17
C MET A 79 17.45 -1.16 -9.70
N ALA A 80 17.74 0.11 -10.01
CA ALA A 80 16.79 1.06 -10.58
C ALA A 80 15.97 0.56 -11.79
N PRO A 81 16.52 -0.17 -12.78
CA PRO A 81 15.72 -0.63 -13.93
C PRO A 81 14.84 -1.85 -13.63
N ALA A 82 15.05 -2.54 -12.51
CA ALA A 82 14.26 -3.72 -12.13
C ALA A 82 13.08 -3.37 -11.22
N LEU A 83 13.00 -2.10 -10.78
CA LEU A 83 11.94 -1.53 -9.95
C LEU A 83 10.97 -0.76 -10.84
#